data_AF-A0A942YPT3-F1
#
_entry.id   AF-A0A942YPT3-F1
#
_cell.length_a   1.000
_cell.length_b   1.000
_cell.length_c   1.000
_cell.angle_alpha   90.00
_cell.angle_beta   90.00
_cell.angle_gamma   90.00
#
_symmetry.space_group_name_H-M   'P 1'
#
loop_
_entity.id
_entity.type
_entity.pdbx_description
1 polymer ?
#
loop_
_entity_poly.entity_id
_entity_poly.type
_entity_poly.pdbx_seq_one_letter_code
_entity_poly.pdbx_strand_id
1 'polypeptide(L)'
;MKHHRMNGKSSAKKAIDKSDQLVNSRNKIECNPHIEVNPTIIGFAPLNVSDIQIIPIVKRHFYIPQNTLSLVEGANFPANFFTNDRGEQVDEFTTFSPNGYVNLFINGVMQEGSLYVVGRNFLSIHPVEQSITAGTPIIVESIGFTAKITV
;
A
#
# COMPACT_ATOMS: atom_id res chain seq x y z
N MET A 1 -49.03 37.01 38.65
CA MET A 1 -47.84 36.71 37.82
C MET A 1 -46.78 36.07 38.70
N LYS A 2 -46.31 34.87 38.29
CA LYS A 2 -45.13 34.09 38.75
C LYS A 2 -44.97 33.80 40.26
N HIS A 3 -45.26 32.55 40.64
CA HIS A 3 -44.92 31.96 41.94
C HIS A 3 -43.41 31.68 42.06
N HIS A 4 -42.79 32.15 43.14
CA HIS A 4 -41.43 31.78 43.60
C HIS A 4 -41.55 30.73 44.71
N ARG A 5 -40.71 29.69 44.67
CA ARG A 5 -40.53 28.75 45.80
C ARG A 5 -39.03 28.58 46.06
N MET A 6 -38.57 29.11 47.20
CA MET A 6 -37.31 28.73 47.83
C MET A 6 -37.63 28.27 49.25
N ASN A 7 -37.45 26.97 49.52
CA ASN A 7 -37.36 26.39 50.86
C ASN A 7 -35.86 26.16 51.12
N GLY A 8 -35.21 26.45 52.23
CA GLY A 8 -35.65 26.66 53.61
C GLY A 8 -34.55 26.00 54.46
N LYS A 9 -33.60 26.79 54.98
CA LYS A 9 -32.54 26.33 55.89
C LYS A 9 -33.11 26.25 57.32
N SER A 10 -32.78 25.19 58.05
CA SER A 10 -32.90 25.16 59.53
C SER A 10 -31.81 24.28 60.16
N SER A 11 -31.42 24.69 61.36
CA SER A 11 -30.20 24.40 62.13
C SER A 11 -30.22 23.12 62.99
N ALA A 12 -29.03 22.56 63.29
CA ALA A 12 -28.41 22.47 64.65
C ALA A 12 -27.61 21.17 64.97
N LYS A 13 -26.29 21.34 65.14
CA LYS A 13 -25.31 20.85 66.15
C LYS A 13 -25.28 19.39 66.67
N LYS A 14 -24.07 18.78 66.67
CA LYS A 14 -23.44 18.06 67.83
C LYS A 14 -21.94 17.76 67.54
N ALA A 15 -21.00 18.47 68.18
CA ALA A 15 -20.18 18.10 69.35
C ALA A 15 -18.83 17.44 68.99
N ILE A 16 -17.75 18.05 69.48
CA ILE A 16 -16.33 17.75 69.31
C ILE A 16 -15.90 16.84 70.46
N ASP A 17 -15.18 15.75 70.17
CA ASP A 17 -14.57 14.88 71.19
C ASP A 17 -13.04 14.85 71.05
N LYS A 18 -12.40 14.75 72.23
CA LYS A 18 -11.03 15.09 72.60
C LYS A 18 -10.00 14.03 72.19
N SER A 19 -9.64 13.98 70.91
CA SER A 19 -8.47 13.20 70.45
C SER A 19 -7.32 14.05 69.91
N ASP A 20 -7.44 15.37 69.97
CA ASP A 20 -6.30 16.27 69.79
C ASP A 20 -5.53 16.34 71.10
N GLN A 21 -4.21 16.20 71.01
CA GLN A 21 -3.20 16.32 72.07
C GLN A 21 -2.79 15.00 72.73
N LEU A 22 -2.11 14.14 71.97
CA LEU A 22 -0.90 13.38 72.34
C LEU A 22 -0.63 12.31 71.27
N VAL A 23 0.18 12.61 70.27
CA VAL A 23 1.31 11.81 69.72
C VAL A 23 1.95 12.66 68.62
N ASN A 24 2.63 13.73 69.04
CA ASN A 24 3.60 14.42 68.20
C ASN A 24 4.96 13.79 68.48
N SER A 25 5.33 12.77 67.71
CA SER A 25 6.72 12.36 67.50
C SER A 25 6.80 11.30 66.41
N ARG A 26 6.64 11.70 65.15
CA ARG A 26 7.29 10.97 64.06
C ARG A 26 8.23 11.94 63.39
N ASN A 27 9.52 11.80 63.72
CA ASN A 27 10.58 12.45 62.98
C ASN A 27 10.36 12.15 61.50
N LYS A 28 10.12 13.20 60.71
CA LYS A 28 10.04 13.08 59.26
C LYS A 28 11.46 12.79 58.80
N ILE A 29 11.78 11.53 58.57
CA ILE A 29 13.04 11.15 57.95
C ILE A 29 12.92 11.64 56.50
N GLU A 30 13.51 12.80 56.24
CA GLU A 30 13.66 13.30 54.89
C GLU A 30 14.79 12.50 54.25
N CYS A 31 14.42 11.50 53.46
CA CYS A 31 15.36 10.75 52.64
C CYS A 31 15.83 11.66 51.50
N ASN A 32 16.85 12.47 51.75
CA ASN A 32 17.57 13.13 50.66
C ASN A 32 18.45 12.08 49.97
N PRO A 33 18.19 11.74 48.70
CA PRO A 33 19.14 10.92 47.96
C PRO A 33 20.49 11.65 47.91
N HIS A 34 21.58 10.95 48.20
CA HIS A 34 22.94 11.51 48.15
C HIS A 34 23.41 11.77 46.70
N ILE A 35 22.60 11.40 45.72
CA ILE A 35 22.88 11.55 44.29
C ILE A 35 21.71 12.28 43.66
N GLU A 36 21.93 13.53 43.23
CA GLU A 36 21.10 14.18 42.23
C GLU A 36 21.46 13.58 40.87
N VAL A 37 20.59 12.72 40.34
CA VAL A 37 20.68 12.32 38.93
C VAL A 37 20.16 13.47 38.09
N ASN A 38 21.06 14.21 37.43
CA ASN A 38 20.66 15.06 36.32
C ASN A 38 20.30 14.14 35.14
N PRO A 39 19.02 14.03 34.75
CA PRO A 39 18.68 13.25 33.57
C PRO A 39 19.28 13.95 32.36
N THR A 40 20.28 13.34 31.73
CA THR A 40 20.66 13.71 30.38
C THR A 40 19.47 13.39 29.49
N ILE A 41 18.70 14.40 29.09
CA ILE A 41 17.73 14.24 28.01
C ILE A 41 18.55 14.03 26.74
N ILE A 42 18.71 12.76 26.35
CA ILE A 42 19.19 12.41 25.02
C ILE A 42 18.09 12.90 24.09
N GLY A 43 18.33 14.00 23.37
CA GLY A 43 17.33 14.62 22.50
C GLY A 43 16.74 13.57 21.57
N PHE A 44 15.43 13.37 21.61
CA PHE A 44 14.73 12.65 20.56
C PHE A 44 14.92 13.47 19.28
N ALA A 45 15.81 13.03 18.40
CA ALA A 45 15.75 13.48 17.02
C ALA A 45 14.34 13.14 16.50
N PRO A 46 13.63 14.06 15.83
CA PRO A 46 12.32 13.73 15.29
C PRO A 46 12.46 12.52 14.36
N LEU A 47 11.65 11.49 14.59
CA LEU A 47 11.47 10.41 13.64
C LEU A 47 10.79 11.02 12.41
N ASN A 48 11.57 11.35 11.39
CA ASN A 48 11.03 11.69 10.07
C ASN A 48 10.52 10.38 9.45
N VAL A 49 9.28 10.02 9.77
CA VAL A 49 8.58 8.91 9.12
C VAL A 49 8.09 9.45 7.80
N SER A 50 8.77 9.09 6.72
CA SER A 50 8.24 9.32 5.37
C SER A 50 7.24 8.23 5.02
N ASP A 51 6.10 8.63 4.50
CA ASP A 51 5.12 7.72 3.94
C ASP A 51 5.57 7.32 2.53
N ILE A 52 5.69 6.01 2.30
CA ILE A 52 6.02 5.44 0.99
C ILE A 52 4.75 4.87 0.38
N GLN A 53 4.39 5.36 -0.81
CA GLN A 53 3.31 4.81 -1.62
C GLN A 53 3.90 4.16 -2.88
N ILE A 54 3.53 2.91 -3.15
CA ILE A 54 3.85 2.22 -4.40
C ILE A 54 2.64 2.35 -5.35
N ILE A 55 2.89 2.90 -6.53
CA ILE A 55 1.87 3.18 -7.54
C ILE A 55 2.15 2.30 -8.77
N PRO A 56 1.23 1.38 -9.14
CA PRO A 56 1.38 0.58 -10.34
C PRO A 56 1.10 1.40 -11.60
N ILE A 57 1.82 1.10 -12.68
CA ILE A 57 1.57 1.58 -14.03
C ILE A 57 1.23 0.35 -14.87
N VAL A 58 0.07 0.35 -15.50
CA VAL A 58 -0.38 -0.76 -16.36
C VAL A 58 -0.44 -0.28 -17.82
N LYS A 59 0.11 -1.08 -18.73
CA LYS A 59 0.01 -0.88 -20.19
C LYS A 59 -0.43 -2.18 -20.83
N ARG A 60 -1.56 -2.15 -21.56
CA ARG A 60 -2.08 -3.31 -22.28
C ARG A 60 -2.04 -3.06 -23.78
N HIS A 61 -1.68 -4.11 -24.50
CA HIS A 61 -1.60 -4.11 -25.96
C HIS A 61 -2.39 -5.29 -26.49
N PHE A 62 -3.28 -5.04 -27.44
CA PHE A 62 -4.28 -6.00 -27.92
C PHE A 62 -4.05 -6.32 -29.40
N TYR A 63 -4.03 -7.60 -29.73
CA TYR A 63 -4.05 -8.11 -31.10
C TYR A 63 -5.16 -9.14 -31.27
N ILE A 64 -5.93 -9.02 -32.36
CA ILE A 64 -6.98 -9.96 -32.74
C ILE A 64 -6.63 -10.49 -34.14
N PRO A 65 -6.12 -11.73 -34.25
CA PRO A 65 -5.72 -12.29 -35.54
C PRO A 65 -6.94 -12.56 -36.41
N GLN A 66 -6.84 -12.21 -37.70
CA GLN A 66 -7.91 -12.44 -38.67
C GLN A 66 -7.97 -13.88 -39.18
N ASN A 67 -6.88 -14.64 -39.02
CA ASN A 67 -6.76 -16.03 -39.42
C ASN A 67 -6.31 -16.89 -38.24
N THR A 68 -6.62 -18.18 -38.27
CA THR A 68 -6.09 -19.14 -37.30
C THR A 68 -4.58 -19.22 -37.41
N LEU A 69 -3.89 -19.14 -36.27
CA LEU A 69 -2.44 -19.18 -36.16
C LEU A 69 -2.03 -20.57 -35.65
N SER A 70 -1.17 -21.25 -36.41
CA SER A 70 -0.49 -22.46 -35.92
C SER A 70 0.67 -22.04 -35.03
N LEU A 71 0.81 -22.68 -33.87
CA LEU A 71 1.95 -22.48 -32.96
C LEU A 71 2.96 -23.64 -33.02
N VAL A 72 2.79 -24.61 -33.94
CA VAL A 72 3.66 -25.79 -34.07
C VAL A 72 5.12 -25.40 -34.29
N GLU A 73 5.38 -24.34 -35.03
CA GLU A 73 6.74 -23.78 -35.27
C GLU A 73 7.03 -22.54 -34.39
N GLY A 74 6.13 -22.24 -33.45
CA GLY A 74 6.09 -20.98 -32.73
C GLY A 74 5.48 -19.85 -33.56
N ALA A 75 5.45 -18.64 -33.00
CA ALA A 75 4.94 -17.47 -33.68
C ALA A 75 5.67 -16.19 -33.25
N ASN A 76 5.88 -15.27 -34.18
CA ASN A 76 6.44 -13.95 -33.92
C ASN A 76 5.48 -12.86 -34.37
N PHE A 77 5.11 -11.97 -33.46
CA PHE A 77 4.20 -10.86 -33.69
C PHE A 77 4.95 -9.54 -33.48
N PRO A 78 5.16 -8.73 -34.52
CA PRO A 78 5.65 -7.37 -34.36
C PRO A 78 4.71 -6.53 -33.50
N ALA A 79 5.25 -5.57 -32.74
CA ALA A 79 4.47 -4.69 -31.87
C ALA A 79 3.40 -3.90 -32.64
N ASN A 80 3.66 -3.54 -33.89
CA ASN A 80 2.69 -2.85 -34.75
C ASN A 80 1.47 -3.69 -35.15
N PHE A 81 1.39 -4.97 -34.78
CA PHE A 81 0.13 -5.72 -34.89
C PHE A 81 -0.85 -5.36 -33.76
N PHE A 82 -0.37 -4.72 -32.70
CA PHE A 82 -1.13 -4.46 -31.49
C PHE A 82 -1.64 -3.02 -31.44
N THR A 83 -2.72 -2.85 -30.68
CA THR A 83 -3.30 -1.55 -30.34
C THR A 83 -3.27 -1.34 -28.82
N ASN A 84 -3.21 -0.10 -28.36
CA ASN A 84 -3.26 0.22 -26.93
C ASN A 84 -4.70 0.33 -26.41
N ASP A 85 -4.88 0.68 -25.13
CA ASP A 85 -6.21 0.88 -24.50
C ASP A 85 -7.07 1.98 -25.18
N ARG A 86 -6.48 2.83 -26.03
CA ARG A 86 -7.19 3.85 -26.83
C ARG A 86 -7.52 3.38 -28.25
N GLY A 87 -7.15 2.15 -28.61
CA GLY A 87 -7.30 1.62 -29.96
C GLY A 87 -6.25 2.12 -30.96
N GLU A 88 -5.20 2.80 -30.50
CA GLU A 88 -4.13 3.30 -31.35
C GLU A 88 -3.08 2.21 -31.57
N GLN A 89 -2.60 2.06 -32.80
CA GLN A 89 -1.50 1.14 -33.13
C GLN A 89 -0.22 1.53 -32.38
N VAL A 90 0.58 0.54 -31.97
CA VAL A 90 1.82 0.79 -31.20
C VAL A 90 3.07 0.37 -31.98
N ASP A 91 4.13 1.17 -31.91
CA ASP A 91 5.41 0.81 -32.54
C ASP A 91 6.30 -0.04 -31.61
N GLU A 92 6.12 0.11 -30.30
CA GLU A 92 6.85 -0.62 -29.27
C GLU A 92 5.97 -0.93 -28.06
N PHE A 93 6.23 -2.07 -27.41
CA PHE A 93 5.72 -2.39 -26.09
C PHE A 93 6.50 -1.62 -25.02
N THR A 94 5.77 -1.00 -24.11
CA THR A 94 6.37 -0.47 -22.87
C THR A 94 6.72 -1.64 -21.94
N THR A 95 7.98 -1.78 -21.51
CA THR A 95 8.41 -2.74 -20.50
C THR A 95 9.09 -2.02 -19.33
N PHE A 96 8.92 -2.54 -18.11
CA PHE A 96 9.32 -1.87 -16.87
C PHE A 96 10.43 -2.64 -16.14
N SER A 97 11.57 -2.90 -16.78
CA SER A 97 12.69 -3.59 -16.13
C SER A 97 13.60 -2.61 -15.35
N PRO A 98 14.04 -2.94 -14.11
CA PRO A 98 13.73 -4.15 -13.34
C PRO A 98 12.44 -4.05 -12.50
N ASN A 99 11.79 -2.88 -12.47
CA ASN A 99 10.69 -2.56 -11.55
C ASN A 99 9.31 -2.98 -12.09
N GLY A 100 9.19 -4.21 -12.60
CA GLY A 100 7.99 -4.65 -13.28
C GLY A 100 8.13 -5.98 -14.01
N TYR A 101 7.03 -6.42 -14.60
CA TYR A 101 6.92 -7.69 -15.30
C TYR A 101 5.92 -7.59 -16.45
N VAL A 102 5.89 -8.64 -17.29
CA VAL A 102 5.00 -8.72 -18.45
C VAL A 102 4.27 -10.06 -18.44
N ASN A 103 2.95 -10.00 -18.54
CA ASN A 103 2.08 -11.16 -18.71
C ASN A 103 1.59 -11.26 -20.15
N LEU A 104 1.45 -12.48 -20.64
CA LEU A 104 0.72 -12.78 -21.87
C LEU A 104 -0.62 -13.42 -21.52
N PHE A 105 -1.71 -12.92 -22.10
CA PHE A 105 -3.00 -13.57 -22.07
C PHE A 105 -3.43 -13.95 -23.48
N ILE A 106 -3.93 -15.17 -23.64
CA ILE A 106 -4.56 -15.65 -24.87
C ILE A 106 -5.96 -16.10 -24.51
N ASN A 107 -6.97 -15.56 -25.21
CA ASN A 107 -8.38 -15.80 -24.90
C ASN A 107 -8.76 -15.50 -23.43
N GLY A 108 -8.10 -14.51 -22.82
CA GLY A 108 -8.29 -14.18 -21.40
C GLY A 108 -7.60 -15.11 -20.39
N VAL A 109 -6.86 -16.12 -20.85
CA VAL A 109 -6.10 -17.05 -19.99
C VAL A 109 -4.63 -16.65 -19.95
N MET A 110 -4.08 -16.49 -18.74
CA MET A 110 -2.65 -16.19 -18.54
C MET A 110 -1.79 -17.37 -19.04
N GLN A 111 -0.75 -17.06 -19.80
CA GLN A 111 0.20 -18.05 -20.31
C GLN A 111 1.39 -18.19 -19.35
N GLU A 112 1.97 -19.38 -19.31
CA GLU A 112 3.20 -19.63 -18.57
C GLU A 112 4.36 -18.79 -19.14
N GLY A 113 5.14 -18.15 -18.26
CA GLY A 113 6.22 -17.25 -18.67
C GLY A 113 7.34 -17.91 -19.49
N SER A 114 7.47 -19.24 -19.46
CA SER A 114 8.45 -19.98 -20.28
C SER A 114 7.99 -20.17 -21.73
N LEU A 115 6.70 -19.94 -22.03
CA LEU A 115 6.12 -20.15 -23.36
C LEU A 115 6.30 -18.95 -24.29
N TYR A 116 6.75 -17.81 -23.79
CA TYR A 116 6.86 -16.61 -24.61
C TYR A 116 7.97 -15.66 -24.16
N VAL A 117 8.39 -14.81 -25.08
CA VAL A 117 9.32 -13.70 -24.84
C VAL A 117 8.69 -12.42 -25.37
N VAL A 118 8.68 -11.38 -24.53
CA VAL A 118 8.28 -10.03 -24.96
C VAL A 118 9.52 -9.15 -25.05
N GLY A 119 9.89 -8.80 -26.27
CA GLY A 119 10.85 -7.75 -26.56
C GLY A 119 10.15 -6.40 -26.70
N ARG A 120 10.93 -5.33 -26.88
CA ARG A 120 10.37 -3.99 -27.11
C ARG A 120 9.53 -3.92 -28.39
N ASN A 121 9.91 -4.64 -29.44
CA ASN A 121 9.26 -4.54 -30.76
C ASN A 121 8.52 -5.82 -31.17
N PHE A 122 8.49 -6.84 -30.32
CA PHE A 122 7.93 -8.14 -30.68
C PHE A 122 7.40 -8.92 -29.48
N LEU A 123 6.41 -9.76 -29.75
CA LEU A 123 6.02 -10.90 -28.93
C LEU A 123 6.43 -12.17 -29.68
N SER A 124 7.17 -13.06 -29.04
CA SER A 124 7.51 -14.38 -29.55
C SER A 124 6.83 -15.44 -28.68
N ILE A 125 6.12 -16.38 -29.28
CA ILE A 125 5.55 -17.55 -28.61
C ILE A 125 6.36 -18.77 -29.07
N HIS A 126 6.86 -19.55 -28.12
CA HIS A 126 7.63 -20.75 -28.40
C HIS A 126 6.76 -21.86 -29.04
N PRO A 127 7.38 -22.77 -29.81
CA PRO A 127 6.69 -23.89 -30.43
C PRO A 127 5.87 -24.73 -29.45
N VAL A 128 4.59 -24.93 -29.75
CA VAL A 128 3.67 -25.82 -29.04
C VAL A 128 2.66 -26.44 -30.01
N GLU A 129 2.21 -27.66 -29.74
CA GLU A 129 1.23 -28.40 -30.56
C GLU A 129 -0.21 -27.86 -30.36
N GLN A 130 -0.39 -26.56 -30.59
CA GLN A 130 -1.65 -25.84 -30.42
C GLN A 130 -1.86 -24.81 -31.54
N SER A 131 -3.08 -24.26 -31.60
CA SER A 131 -3.42 -23.16 -32.49
C SER A 131 -4.24 -22.10 -31.78
N ILE A 132 -4.10 -20.86 -32.22
CA ILE A 132 -4.93 -19.73 -31.79
C ILE A 132 -5.97 -19.51 -32.89
N THR A 133 -7.24 -19.73 -32.58
CA THR A 133 -8.32 -19.57 -33.56
C THR A 133 -8.48 -18.09 -33.96
N ALA A 134 -8.83 -17.82 -35.21
CA ALA A 134 -9.16 -16.46 -35.67
C ALA A 134 -10.15 -15.76 -34.72
N GLY A 135 -9.93 -14.47 -34.46
CA GLY A 135 -10.75 -13.69 -33.52
C GLY A 135 -10.37 -13.86 -32.04
N THR A 136 -9.45 -14.75 -31.69
CA THR A 136 -9.01 -14.95 -30.30
C THR A 136 -8.12 -13.80 -29.83
N PRO A 137 -8.48 -13.06 -28.75
CA PRO A 137 -7.65 -11.96 -28.26
C PRO A 137 -6.29 -12.45 -27.73
N ILE A 138 -5.23 -11.74 -28.14
CA ILE A 138 -3.87 -11.87 -27.60
C ILE A 138 -3.55 -10.54 -26.91
N ILE A 139 -3.20 -10.58 -25.63
CA ILE A 139 -2.98 -9.40 -24.80
C ILE A 139 -1.60 -9.46 -24.17
N VAL A 140 -0.77 -8.46 -24.46
CA VAL A 140 0.49 -8.21 -23.74
C VAL A 140 0.22 -7.17 -22.66
N GLU A 141 0.33 -7.56 -21.39
CA GLU A 141 0.14 -6.69 -20.23
C GLU A 141 1.47 -6.43 -19.53
N SER A 142 1.93 -5.19 -19.56
CA SER A 142 3.11 -4.73 -18.84
C SER A 142 2.71 -4.00 -17.57
N ILE A 143 3.26 -4.43 -16.45
CA ILE A 143 3.01 -3.83 -15.13
C ILE A 143 4.34 -3.32 -14.58
N GLY A 144 4.38 -2.02 -14.29
CA GLY A 144 5.51 -1.35 -13.65
C GLY A 144 5.13 -0.75 -12.31
N PHE A 145 6.12 -0.41 -11.50
CA PHE A 145 5.91 0.18 -10.18
C PHE A 145 6.74 1.45 -10.02
N THR A 146 6.14 2.48 -9.45
CA THR A 146 6.83 3.71 -9.03
C THR A 146 6.61 3.96 -7.55
N ALA A 147 7.60 4.56 -6.89
CA ALA A 147 7.51 4.94 -5.48
C ALA A 147 7.30 6.45 -5.36
N LYS A 148 6.34 6.86 -4.52
CA LYS A 148 6.15 8.24 -4.10
C LYS A 148 6.46 8.33 -2.61
N ILE A 149 7.37 9.24 -2.26
CA ILE A 149 7.75 9.53 -0.88
C ILE A 149 7.07 10.83 -0.49
N THR A 150 6.34 10.83 0.62
CA THR A 150 5.79 12.04 1.23
C THR A 150 6.51 12.26 2.55
N VAL A 151 7.06 13.46 2.73
CA VAL A 151 7.79 13.90 3.93
C VAL A 151 6.88 14.81 4.74
#